data_AF-A0A846N9K3-F1
#
_entry.id   AF-A0A846N9K3-F1
#
_cell.length_a   1.000
_cell.length_b   1.000
_cell.length_c   1.000
_cell.angle_alpha   90.00
_cell.angle_beta   90.00
_cell.angle_gamma   90.00
#
_symmetry.space_group_name_H-M   'P 1'
#
loop_
_entity.id
_entity.type
_entity.pdbx_description
1 polymer ?
#
loop_
_entity_poly.entity_id
_entity_poly.type
_entity_poly.pdbx_seq_one_letter_code
_entity_poly.pdbx_strand_id
1 'polypeptide(L)'
;LLDEIGVQQIEAGTPVMSEHEVKAVSSIVKEKLDASIMGWARAAKPDVDAVLKTSADAIAISIATSDIHLQYKLGLTREQVLDKATSMVEYAKDHGLYISLNSEDATRTEFPFLKEFAEKGK
;
A
#
# COMPACT_ATOMS: atom_id res chain seq x y z
N LEU A 1 13.31 18.81 5.88
CA LEU A 1 12.53 18.88 7.14
C LEU A 1 12.16 17.51 7.70
N LEU A 2 11.29 16.70 7.08
CA LEU A 2 10.90 15.39 7.66
C LEU A 2 12.11 14.47 7.88
N ASP A 3 12.98 14.36 6.88
CA ASP A 3 14.23 13.60 6.98
C ASP A 3 15.19 14.19 8.04
N GLU A 4 15.34 15.51 8.08
CA GLU A 4 16.21 16.22 9.04
C GLU A 4 15.78 16.01 10.50
N ILE A 5 14.48 15.84 10.78
CA ILE A 5 13.99 15.52 12.14
C ILE A 5 14.08 14.02 12.46
N GLY A 6 14.57 13.20 11.54
CA GLY A 6 14.89 11.79 11.75
C GLY A 6 13.70 10.84 11.65
N VAL A 7 12.67 11.14 10.83
CA VAL A 7 11.62 10.14 10.55
C VAL A 7 12.21 8.96 9.79
N GLN A 8 11.78 7.74 10.11
CA GLN A 8 12.32 6.54 9.47
C GLN A 8 11.76 6.32 8.06
N GLN A 9 10.54 6.80 7.81
CA GLN A 9 9.82 6.55 6.57
C GLN A 9 8.87 7.70 6.25
N ILE A 10 8.76 8.03 4.97
CA ILE A 10 7.91 9.09 4.43
C ILE A 10 6.96 8.48 3.40
N GLU A 11 5.67 8.44 3.70
CA GLU A 11 4.63 8.15 2.70
C GLU A 11 4.44 9.39 1.82
N ALA A 12 4.96 9.33 0.59
CA ALA A 12 5.22 10.50 -0.24
C ALA A 12 4.09 10.84 -1.23
N GLY A 13 3.09 9.98 -1.39
CA GLY A 13 1.95 10.23 -2.28
C GLY A 13 1.25 8.96 -2.76
N THR A 14 0.34 9.13 -3.72
CA THR A 14 -0.41 8.04 -4.36
C THR A 14 -0.14 8.05 -5.88
N PRO A 15 0.95 7.40 -6.34
CA PRO A 15 1.46 7.56 -7.71
C PRO A 15 0.46 7.29 -8.82
N VAL A 16 -0.50 6.39 -8.62
CA VAL A 16 -1.50 6.03 -9.64
C VAL A 16 -2.48 7.15 -9.96
N MET A 17 -2.62 8.17 -9.10
CA MET A 17 -3.61 9.24 -9.30
C MET A 17 -3.31 10.06 -10.56
N SER A 18 -2.04 10.26 -10.92
CA SER A 18 -1.65 10.94 -12.15
C SER A 18 -0.16 10.82 -12.44
N GLU A 19 0.24 11.13 -13.68
CA GLU A 19 1.65 11.32 -14.05
C GLU A 19 2.33 12.45 -13.24
N HIS A 20 1.56 13.41 -12.71
CA HIS A 20 2.11 14.44 -11.82
C HIS A 20 2.49 13.86 -10.46
N GLU A 21 1.69 12.95 -9.91
CA GLU A 21 2.01 12.24 -8.66
C GLU A 21 3.24 11.35 -8.81
N VAL A 22 3.35 10.60 -9.92
CA VAL A 22 4.56 9.83 -10.22
C VAL A 22 5.79 10.74 -10.23
N LYS A 23 5.72 11.91 -10.89
CA LYS A 23 6.84 12.87 -10.94
C LYS A 23 7.16 13.48 -9.58
N ALA A 24 6.15 13.80 -8.78
CA ALA A 24 6.32 14.35 -7.44
C ALA A 24 7.04 13.36 -6.52
N VAL A 25 6.55 12.12 -6.43
CA VAL A 25 7.20 11.08 -5.62
C VAL A 25 8.61 10.77 -6.15
N SER A 26 8.78 10.66 -7.47
CA SER A 26 10.11 10.44 -8.07
C SER A 26 11.10 11.56 -7.75
N SER A 27 10.62 12.80 -7.59
CA SER A 27 11.47 13.93 -7.22
C SER A 27 11.98 13.80 -5.79
N ILE A 28 11.12 13.36 -4.87
CA ILE A 28 11.49 13.08 -3.47
C ILE A 28 12.50 11.93 -3.39
N VAL A 29 12.27 10.84 -4.14
CA VAL A 29 13.22 9.70 -4.21
C VAL A 29 14.61 10.17 -4.68
N LYS A 30 14.69 11.12 -5.60
CA LYS A 30 15.96 11.65 -6.13
C LYS A 30 16.76 12.48 -5.12
N GLU A 31 16.13 12.96 -4.04
CA GLU A 31 16.81 13.67 -2.97
C GLU A 31 17.72 12.74 -2.14
N LYS A 32 17.57 11.41 -2.28
CA LYS A 32 18.40 10.40 -1.60
C LYS A 32 18.46 10.62 -0.07
N LEU A 33 17.27 10.81 0.50
CA LEU A 33 17.05 10.99 1.92
C LEU A 33 17.49 9.76 2.71
N ASP A 34 17.78 9.93 4.00
CA ASP A 34 18.05 8.82 4.91
C ASP A 34 16.77 8.03 5.23
N ALA A 35 15.61 8.71 5.23
CA ALA A 35 14.29 8.11 5.38
C ALA A 35 13.89 7.25 4.16
N SER A 36 13.27 6.09 4.43
CA SER A 36 12.64 5.25 3.40
C SER A 36 11.47 6.00 2.73
N ILE A 37 11.35 5.91 1.40
CA ILE A 37 10.27 6.56 0.66
C ILE A 37 9.22 5.53 0.26
N MET A 38 7.98 5.78 0.69
CA MET A 38 6.84 4.90 0.47
C MET A 38 5.80 5.53 -0.47
N GLY A 39 5.30 4.75 -1.42
CA GLY A 39 4.09 5.08 -2.18
C GLY A 39 2.85 4.37 -1.62
N TRP A 40 1.72 5.07 -1.52
CA TRP A 40 0.44 4.43 -1.20
C TRP A 40 -0.22 3.85 -2.45
N ALA A 41 -0.82 2.67 -2.31
CA ALA A 41 -1.47 1.92 -3.38
C ALA A 41 -2.73 1.20 -2.88
N ARG A 42 -3.76 1.13 -3.74
CA ARG A 42 -4.82 0.11 -3.57
C ARG A 42 -4.24 -1.27 -3.85
N ALA A 43 -4.91 -2.33 -3.40
CA ALA A 43 -4.63 -3.71 -3.81
C ALA A 43 -5.04 -3.97 -5.28
N ALA A 44 -4.33 -3.31 -6.21
CA ALA A 44 -4.52 -3.42 -7.65
C ALA A 44 -3.18 -3.26 -8.39
N LYS A 45 -2.97 -4.07 -9.43
CA LYS A 45 -1.71 -4.07 -10.18
C LYS A 45 -1.31 -2.69 -10.74
N PRO A 46 -2.23 -1.89 -11.35
CA PRO A 46 -1.87 -0.56 -11.85
C PRO A 46 -1.34 0.38 -10.76
N ASP A 47 -1.82 0.23 -9.52
CA ASP A 47 -1.36 1.02 -8.39
C ASP A 47 0.08 0.63 -8.00
N VAL A 48 0.35 -0.68 -7.87
CA VAL A 48 1.72 -1.17 -7.60
C VAL A 48 2.68 -0.77 -8.72
N ASP A 49 2.27 -0.93 -9.99
CA ASP A 49 3.07 -0.52 -11.15
C ASP A 49 3.38 0.99 -11.11
N ALA A 50 2.45 1.82 -10.65
CA ALA A 50 2.66 3.26 -10.54
C ALA A 50 3.68 3.60 -9.43
N VAL A 51 3.68 2.88 -8.31
CA VAL A 51 4.71 3.02 -7.26
C VAL A 51 6.08 2.58 -7.79
N LEU A 52 6.15 1.47 -8.53
CA LEU A 52 7.41 1.01 -9.13
C LEU A 52 8.02 2.03 -10.09
N LYS A 53 7.19 2.79 -10.83
CA LYS A 53 7.66 3.87 -11.70
C LYS A 53 8.37 5.01 -10.95
N THR A 54 8.11 5.20 -9.66
CA THR A 54 8.73 6.28 -8.88
C THR A 54 10.12 5.92 -8.36
N SER A 55 10.49 4.63 -8.42
CA SER A 55 11.67 4.07 -7.76
C SER A 55 11.66 4.21 -6.23
N ALA A 56 10.48 4.40 -5.62
CA ALA A 56 10.31 4.29 -4.17
C ALA A 56 10.73 2.90 -3.69
N ASP A 57 11.30 2.82 -2.48
CA ASP A 57 11.78 1.57 -1.88
C ASP A 57 10.69 0.83 -1.08
N ALA A 58 9.58 1.50 -0.76
CA ALA A 58 8.49 0.95 0.03
C ALA A 58 7.11 1.20 -0.61
N ILE A 59 6.13 0.37 -0.23
CA ILE A 59 4.73 0.51 -0.64
C ILE A 59 3.77 0.20 0.51
N ALA A 60 2.75 1.04 0.67
CA ALA A 60 1.58 0.77 1.48
C ALA A 60 0.46 0.24 0.59
N ILE A 61 0.14 -1.04 0.68
CA ILE A 61 -1.00 -1.65 -0.01
C ILE A 61 -2.19 -1.63 0.94
N SER A 62 -3.29 -0.99 0.52
CA SER A 62 -4.50 -0.87 1.33
C SER A 62 -5.72 -1.49 0.66
N ILE A 63 -6.53 -2.20 1.45
CA ILE A 63 -7.86 -2.70 1.06
C ILE A 63 -8.77 -2.73 2.29
N ALA A 64 -10.06 -2.42 2.09
CA ALA A 64 -11.02 -2.44 3.18
C ALA A 64 -11.39 -3.87 3.60
N THR A 65 -11.63 -4.06 4.89
CA THR A 65 -11.92 -5.38 5.47
C THR A 65 -13.21 -5.45 6.27
N SER A 66 -13.86 -4.32 6.56
CA SER A 66 -15.14 -4.32 7.29
C SER A 66 -16.32 -4.64 6.37
N ASP A 67 -17.33 -5.36 6.90
CA ASP A 67 -18.42 -5.90 6.08
C ASP A 67 -19.21 -4.81 5.33
N ILE A 68 -19.37 -3.62 5.93
CA ILE A 68 -20.01 -2.48 5.26
C ILE A 68 -19.21 -2.05 4.03
N HIS A 69 -17.88 -1.96 4.14
CA HIS A 69 -17.04 -1.63 2.99
C HIS A 69 -17.00 -2.77 1.96
N LEU A 70 -16.96 -4.02 2.40
CA LEU A 70 -16.98 -5.17 1.50
C LEU A 70 -18.26 -5.20 0.67
N GLN A 71 -19.41 -5.02 1.30
CA GLN A 71 -20.72 -5.07 0.66
C GLN A 71 -21.00 -3.84 -0.20
N TYR A 72 -20.76 -2.63 0.32
CA TYR A 72 -21.27 -1.40 -0.29
C TYR A 72 -20.21 -0.55 -1.01
N LYS A 73 -18.92 -0.71 -0.69
CA LYS A 73 -17.82 0.02 -1.36
C LYS A 73 -17.13 -0.86 -2.41
N LEU A 74 -16.74 -2.08 -2.06
CA LEU A 74 -15.94 -2.94 -2.90
C LEU A 74 -16.77 -3.92 -3.74
N GLY A 75 -17.92 -4.36 -3.21
CA GLY A 75 -18.70 -5.44 -3.83
C GLY A 75 -17.93 -6.76 -3.88
N LEU A 76 -17.08 -7.02 -2.87
CA LEU A 76 -16.21 -8.19 -2.81
C LEU A 76 -16.55 -9.06 -1.60
N THR A 77 -16.32 -10.35 -1.74
CA THR A 77 -16.33 -11.30 -0.61
C THR A 77 -15.04 -11.19 0.19
N ARG A 78 -15.06 -11.68 1.44
CA ARG A 78 -13.87 -11.78 2.30
C ARG A 78 -12.74 -12.57 1.63
N GLU A 79 -13.05 -13.67 0.95
CA GLU A 79 -12.08 -14.48 0.20
C GLU A 79 -11.41 -13.69 -0.94
N GLN A 80 -12.21 -12.99 -1.74
CA GLN A 80 -11.68 -12.15 -2.83
C GLN A 80 -10.80 -11.00 -2.32
N VAL A 81 -11.08 -10.46 -1.14
CA VAL A 81 -10.24 -9.45 -0.49
C VAL A 81 -8.90 -10.03 -0.07
N LEU A 82 -8.90 -11.22 0.54
CA LEU A 82 -7.67 -11.94 0.90
C LEU A 82 -6.82 -12.23 -0.35
N ASP A 83 -7.42 -12.78 -1.41
CA ASP A 83 -6.69 -13.12 -2.64
C ASP A 83 -6.11 -11.88 -3.33
N LYS A 84 -6.87 -10.77 -3.38
CA LYS A 84 -6.38 -9.49 -3.91
C LYS A 84 -5.24 -8.93 -3.08
N ALA A 85 -5.37 -8.96 -1.75
CA ALA A 85 -4.32 -8.48 -0.86
C ALA A 85 -3.03 -9.29 -1.02
N THR A 86 -3.12 -10.62 -0.89
CA THR A 86 -1.97 -11.53 -0.98
C THR A 86 -1.30 -11.45 -2.35
N SER A 87 -2.05 -11.50 -3.45
CA SER A 87 -1.46 -11.43 -4.79
C SER A 87 -0.72 -10.11 -5.06
N MET A 88 -1.18 -8.98 -4.50
CA MET A 88 -0.50 -7.70 -4.67
C MET A 88 0.70 -7.55 -3.73
N VAL A 89 0.63 -8.12 -2.52
CA VAL A 89 1.79 -8.23 -1.63
C VAL A 89 2.90 -9.05 -2.29
N GLU A 90 2.58 -10.23 -2.83
CA GLU A 90 3.52 -11.08 -3.56
C GLU A 90 4.11 -10.35 -4.77
N TYR A 91 3.26 -9.74 -5.60
CA TYR A 91 3.72 -8.98 -6.75
C TYR A 91 4.67 -7.85 -6.37
N ALA A 92 4.37 -7.09 -5.31
CA ALA A 92 5.25 -6.02 -4.85
C ALA A 92 6.57 -6.55 -4.25
N LYS A 93 6.53 -7.67 -3.51
CA LYS A 93 7.73 -8.36 -3.00
C LYS A 93 8.65 -8.83 -4.13
N ASP A 94 8.08 -9.40 -5.18
CA ASP A 94 8.84 -9.88 -6.36
C ASP A 94 9.59 -8.75 -7.08
N HIS A 95 9.16 -7.49 -6.88
CA HIS A 95 9.81 -6.30 -7.40
C HIS A 95 10.73 -5.60 -6.37
N GLY A 96 10.97 -6.23 -5.23
CA GLY A 96 11.96 -5.79 -4.24
C GLY A 96 11.51 -4.65 -3.32
N LEU A 97 10.21 -4.36 -3.24
CA LEU A 97 9.69 -3.32 -2.35
C LEU A 97 9.56 -3.83 -0.91
N TYR A 98 9.83 -2.94 0.05
CA TYR A 98 9.34 -3.11 1.42
C TYR A 98 7.81 -2.94 1.45
N ILE A 99 7.10 -3.85 2.11
CA ILE A 99 5.63 -3.87 2.08
C ILE A 99 5.03 -3.51 3.44
N SER A 100 4.11 -2.56 3.44
CA SER A 100 3.11 -2.36 4.50
C SER A 100 1.73 -2.78 3.98
N LEU A 101 1.13 -3.82 4.56
CA LEU A 101 -0.24 -4.21 4.24
C LEU A 101 -1.21 -3.59 5.24
N ASN A 102 -2.13 -2.77 4.75
CA ASN A 102 -3.06 -1.98 5.55
C ASN A 102 -4.49 -2.52 5.41
N SER A 103 -5.10 -2.85 6.54
CA SER A 103 -6.53 -3.13 6.65
C SER A 103 -7.29 -1.81 6.83
N GLU A 104 -7.91 -1.32 5.75
CA GLU A 104 -8.76 -0.14 5.84
C GLU A 104 -10.01 -0.50 6.66
N ASP A 105 -10.32 0.33 7.66
CA ASP A 105 -11.43 0.13 8.59
C ASP A 105 -11.27 -1.08 9.54
N ALA A 106 -10.02 -1.40 9.89
CA ALA A 106 -9.67 -2.48 10.83
C ALA A 106 -10.44 -2.43 12.15
N THR A 107 -10.68 -1.23 12.72
CA THR A 107 -11.35 -1.07 14.02
C THR A 107 -12.84 -1.46 14.02
N ARG A 108 -13.43 -1.63 12.83
CA ARG A 108 -14.81 -2.11 12.62
C ARG A 108 -14.86 -3.45 11.87
N THR A 109 -13.71 -4.09 11.68
CA THR A 109 -13.60 -5.42 11.09
C THR A 109 -13.73 -6.48 12.19
N GLU A 110 -14.44 -7.57 11.91
CA GLU A 110 -14.50 -8.69 12.86
C GLU A 110 -13.08 -9.22 13.14
N PHE A 111 -12.72 -9.27 14.42
CA PHE A 111 -11.36 -9.62 14.84
C PHE A 111 -10.82 -10.94 14.25
N PRO A 112 -11.61 -12.03 14.14
CA PRO A 112 -11.15 -13.25 13.48
C PRO A 112 -10.73 -13.04 12.03
N PHE A 113 -11.49 -12.26 11.26
CA PHE A 113 -11.16 -11.96 9.86
C PHE A 113 -9.96 -11.01 9.75
N LEU A 114 -9.85 -10.02 10.64
CA LEU A 114 -8.68 -9.14 10.70
C LEU A 114 -7.39 -9.94 10.97
N LYS A 115 -7.46 -10.92 11.87
CA LYS A 115 -6.34 -11.82 12.16
C LYS A 115 -5.95 -12.65 10.93
N GLU A 116 -6.94 -13.26 10.25
CA GLU A 116 -6.70 -14.01 9.01
C GLU A 116 -6.05 -13.14 7.93
N PHE A 117 -6.55 -11.91 7.73
CA PHE A 117 -5.98 -10.94 6.81
C PHE A 117 -4.51 -10.63 7.12
N ALA A 118 -4.18 -10.41 8.40
CA ALA A 118 -2.80 -10.16 8.82
C ALA A 118 -1.88 -11.38 8.65
N GLU A 119 -2.38 -12.60 8.81
CA GLU A 119 -1.60 -13.84 8.64
C GLU A 119 -1.34 -14.15 7.16
N LYS A 120 -2.32 -13.95 6.28
CA LYS A 120 -2.18 -14.16 4.84
C LYS A 120 -1.33 -13.11 4.12
N GLY A 121 -1.12 -11.94 4.73
CA GLY A 121 -0.29 -10.87 4.19
C GLY A 121 1.20 -10.98 4.49
N LYS A 122 1.63 -12.01 5.24
CA LYS A 122 3.05 -12.22 5.59
C LYS A 122 3.91 -12.61 4.41
#